data_AF-A0A1G1V0F6-F1
#
_entry.id   AF-A0A1G1V0F6-F1
#
_cell.length_a   1.000
_cell.length_b   1.000
_cell.length_c   1.000
_cell.angle_alpha   90.00
_cell.angle_beta   90.00
_cell.angle_gamma   90.00
#
_symmetry.space_group_name_H-M   'P 1'
#
loop_
_entity.id
_entity.type
_entity.pdbx_description
1 polymer ?
#
loop_
_entity_poly.entity_id
_entity_poly.type
_entity_poly.pdbx_seq_one_letter_code
_entity_poly.pdbx_strand_id
1 'polypeptide(L)'
;MKNYSLLRNQTYKKYKTIKSVHCPYLKTKVTFNSNGFRHFIYKAGGKKRDEESQVLRFQLLGQAVKILKVTTTLQEYQSDSKERLVEEHNQQVSKIVTIIYFGFIAILDGWKFKVIVKKIGNGHPFFWSVIPNWRTRAKEKLFHKGNMEED
;
A
#
# COMPACT_ATOMS: atom_id res chain seq x y z
N MET A 1 -2.34 -26.85 -3.07
CA MET A 1 -3.03 -26.91 -1.75
C MET A 1 -4.50 -26.51 -1.91
N LYS A 2 -5.46 -27.39 -1.55
CA LYS A 2 -6.92 -27.08 -1.61
C LYS A 2 -7.30 -25.82 -0.78
N ASN A 3 -6.50 -25.46 0.22
CA ASN A 3 -6.74 -24.32 1.12
C ASN A 3 -6.37 -22.95 0.49
N TYR A 4 -5.37 -22.89 -0.38
CA TYR A 4 -4.87 -21.62 -0.94
C TYR A 4 -5.89 -20.92 -1.85
N SER A 5 -6.48 -21.65 -2.80
CA SER A 5 -7.46 -21.10 -3.75
C SER A 5 -8.71 -20.59 -3.03
N LEU A 6 -9.17 -21.34 -2.01
CA LEU A 6 -10.28 -20.95 -1.16
C LEU A 6 -9.97 -19.64 -0.41
N LEU A 7 -8.82 -19.56 0.25
CA LEU A 7 -8.40 -18.37 0.98
C LEU A 7 -8.29 -17.15 0.05
N ARG A 8 -7.69 -17.32 -1.14
CA ARG A 8 -7.59 -16.26 -2.15
C ARG A 8 -8.97 -15.75 -2.56
N ASN A 9 -9.91 -16.65 -2.85
CA ASN A 9 -11.25 -16.28 -3.29
C ASN A 9 -12.05 -15.59 -2.18
N GLN A 10 -11.97 -16.08 -0.94
CA GLN A 10 -12.57 -15.43 0.22
C GLN A 10 -11.98 -14.04 0.46
N THR A 11 -10.65 -13.91 0.38
CA THR A 11 -9.96 -12.63 0.54
C THR A 11 -10.34 -11.67 -0.56
N TYR A 12 -10.47 -12.13 -1.81
CA TYR A 12 -10.91 -11.28 -2.92
C TYR A 12 -12.34 -10.76 -2.73
N LYS A 13 -13.26 -11.64 -2.26
CA LYS A 13 -14.62 -11.23 -1.91
C LYS A 13 -14.61 -10.16 -0.82
N LYS A 14 -13.87 -10.37 0.27
CA LYS A 14 -13.67 -9.37 1.34
C LYS A 14 -13.04 -8.08 0.83
N TYR A 15 -12.06 -8.17 -0.07
CA TYR A 15 -11.39 -7.01 -0.65
C TYR A 15 -12.36 -6.12 -1.44
N LYS A 16 -13.22 -6.74 -2.26
CA LYS A 16 -14.24 -6.03 -3.05
C LYS A 16 -15.27 -5.30 -2.19
N THR A 17 -15.64 -5.85 -1.02
CA THR A 17 -16.65 -5.21 -0.17
C THR A 17 -16.15 -3.95 0.52
N ILE A 18 -14.84 -3.79 0.72
CA ILE A 18 -14.25 -2.62 1.37
C ILE A 18 -14.53 -1.33 0.58
N LYS A 19 -14.39 -1.38 -0.76
CA LYS A 19 -14.50 -0.24 -1.71
C LYS A 19 -13.53 0.92 -1.43
N SER A 20 -13.66 1.59 -0.29
CA SER A 20 -12.80 2.69 0.15
C SER A 20 -12.85 2.85 1.67
N VAL A 21 -11.81 3.43 2.25
CA VAL A 21 -11.76 3.79 3.68
C VAL A 21 -11.27 5.22 3.85
N HIS A 22 -11.83 5.98 4.79
CA HIS A 22 -11.29 7.29 5.13
C HIS A 22 -9.97 7.14 5.89
N CYS A 23 -8.95 7.90 5.50
CA CYS A 23 -7.65 7.93 6.16
C CYS A 23 -7.42 9.31 6.80
N PRO A 24 -7.36 9.40 8.14
CA PRO A 24 -7.20 10.69 8.83
C PRO A 24 -5.95 11.46 8.42
N TYR A 25 -4.79 10.79 8.30
CA TYR A 25 -3.55 11.42 7.85
C TYR A 25 -3.68 12.07 6.46
N LEU A 26 -4.30 11.37 5.50
CA LEU A 26 -4.46 11.88 4.12
C LEU A 26 -5.67 12.81 3.96
N LYS A 27 -6.51 12.96 5.00
CA LYS A 27 -7.76 13.73 5.00
C LYS A 27 -8.69 13.38 3.83
N THR A 28 -8.62 12.14 3.34
CA THR A 28 -9.39 11.69 2.16
C THR A 28 -9.62 10.17 2.19
N LYS A 29 -10.42 9.68 1.23
CA LYS A 29 -10.69 8.25 1.07
C LYS A 29 -9.58 7.56 0.27
N VAL A 30 -9.10 6.43 0.79
CA VAL A 30 -8.21 5.50 0.10
C VAL A 30 -9.06 4.42 -0.56
N THR A 31 -8.97 4.31 -1.89
CA THR A 31 -9.75 3.35 -2.68
C THR A 31 -9.08 1.98 -2.75
N PHE A 32 -9.86 0.91 -2.65
CA PHE A 32 -9.42 -0.48 -2.80
C PHE A 32 -9.78 -0.98 -4.20
N ASN A 33 -8.89 -0.72 -5.17
CA ASN A 33 -9.10 -1.09 -6.58
C ASN A 33 -8.41 -2.42 -6.95
N SER A 34 -8.58 -2.84 -8.21
CA SER A 34 -7.98 -4.07 -8.75
C SER A 34 -6.45 -4.08 -8.69
N ASN A 35 -5.80 -2.92 -8.83
CA ASN A 35 -4.34 -2.81 -8.74
C ASN A 35 -3.81 -3.23 -7.37
N GLY A 36 -4.48 -2.82 -6.29
CA GLY A 36 -4.08 -3.19 -4.93
C GLY A 36 -4.15 -4.70 -4.68
N PHE A 37 -5.25 -5.36 -5.07
CA PHE A 37 -5.37 -6.81 -4.93
C PHE A 37 -4.40 -7.57 -5.84
N ARG A 38 -4.20 -7.10 -7.08
CA ARG A 38 -3.19 -7.64 -7.99
C ARG A 38 -1.80 -7.58 -7.34
N HIS A 39 -1.51 -6.55 -6.56
CA HIS A 39 -0.26 -6.40 -5.82
C HIS A 39 -0.12 -7.28 -4.58
N PHE A 40 -1.12 -8.09 -4.21
CA PHE A 40 -0.91 -9.24 -3.33
C PHE A 40 -0.28 -10.40 -4.11
N ILE A 41 -0.77 -10.63 -5.32
CA ILE A 41 -0.40 -11.79 -6.15
C ILE A 41 0.90 -11.56 -6.93
N TYR A 42 1.08 -10.37 -7.49
CA TYR A 42 2.18 -10.05 -8.42
C TYR A 42 3.04 -8.89 -7.93
N LYS A 43 4.36 -9.02 -8.08
CA LYS A 43 5.33 -7.93 -7.84
C LYS A 43 5.18 -6.85 -8.92
N ALA A 44 5.79 -5.68 -8.66
CA ALA A 44 6.04 -4.73 -9.73
C ALA A 44 6.90 -5.44 -10.81
N GLY A 45 6.48 -5.37 -12.07
CA GLY A 45 7.06 -6.16 -13.18
C GLY A 45 6.32 -7.47 -13.51
N GLY A 46 5.24 -7.81 -12.81
CA GLY A 46 4.36 -8.92 -13.22
C GLY A 46 4.80 -10.32 -12.76
N LYS A 47 5.95 -10.46 -12.11
CA LYS A 47 6.37 -11.73 -11.49
C LYS A 47 5.42 -12.12 -10.36
N LYS A 48 4.86 -13.34 -10.43
CA LYS A 48 4.01 -13.90 -9.36
C LYS A 48 4.83 -14.08 -8.08
N ARG A 49 4.24 -13.77 -6.93
CA ARG A 49 4.81 -14.08 -5.62
C ARG A 49 4.64 -15.57 -5.30
N ASP A 50 5.48 -16.10 -4.44
CA ASP A 50 5.26 -17.40 -3.81
C ASP A 50 3.93 -17.42 -3.02
N GLU A 51 3.37 -18.61 -2.80
CA GLU A 51 2.05 -18.74 -2.15
C GLU A 51 2.09 -18.28 -0.70
N GLU A 52 3.16 -18.57 0.05
CA GLU A 52 3.32 -18.14 1.45
C GLU A 52 3.26 -16.61 1.59
N SER A 53 4.03 -15.89 0.76
CA SER A 53 4.00 -14.43 0.70
C SER A 53 2.62 -13.86 0.35
N GLN A 54 1.84 -14.59 -0.46
CA GLN A 54 0.46 -14.19 -0.78
C GLN A 54 -0.46 -14.41 0.42
N VAL A 55 -0.37 -15.56 1.09
CA VAL A 55 -1.14 -15.89 2.30
C VAL A 55 -0.93 -14.85 3.39
N LEU A 56 0.32 -14.48 3.69
CA LEU A 56 0.60 -13.46 4.71
C LEU A 56 -0.06 -12.11 4.38
N ARG A 57 -0.09 -11.72 3.10
CA ARG A 57 -0.75 -10.48 2.66
C ARG A 57 -2.27 -10.57 2.76
N PHE A 58 -2.83 -11.74 2.48
CA PHE A 58 -4.26 -11.99 2.65
C PHE A 58 -4.69 -11.87 4.11
N GLN A 59 -3.91 -12.45 5.03
CA GLN A 59 -4.14 -12.35 6.47
C GLN A 59 -4.06 -10.90 6.99
N LEU A 60 -3.10 -10.13 6.46
CA LEU A 60 -2.89 -8.73 6.87
C LEU A 60 -3.90 -7.73 6.29
N LEU A 61 -4.78 -8.13 5.34
CA LEU A 61 -5.76 -7.21 4.73
C LEU A 61 -6.65 -6.54 5.78
N GLY A 62 -7.15 -7.30 6.75
CA GLY A 62 -8.01 -6.76 7.81
C GLY A 62 -7.27 -5.74 8.69
N GLN A 63 -6.01 -6.01 9.00
CA GLN A 63 -5.18 -5.09 9.77
C GLN A 63 -4.81 -3.84 8.97
N ALA A 64 -4.52 -3.99 7.67
CA ALA A 64 -4.26 -2.85 6.80
C ALA A 64 -5.44 -1.87 6.74
N VAL A 65 -6.68 -2.40 6.67
CA VAL A 65 -7.91 -1.60 6.74
C VAL A 65 -8.02 -0.85 8.06
N LYS A 66 -7.78 -1.53 9.19
CA LYS A 66 -7.84 -0.91 10.52
C LYS A 66 -6.83 0.23 10.64
N ILE A 67 -5.57 -0.02 10.26
CA ILE A 67 -4.50 0.99 10.31
C ILE A 67 -4.85 2.22 9.48
N LEU A 68 -5.33 2.03 8.25
CA LEU A 68 -5.70 3.18 7.40
C LEU A 68 -6.80 4.04 8.01
N LYS A 69 -7.74 3.45 8.77
CA LYS A 69 -8.84 4.19 9.40
C LYS A 69 -8.42 5.03 10.61
N VAL A 70 -7.35 4.64 11.30
CA VAL A 70 -6.95 5.26 12.58
C VAL A 70 -5.67 6.07 12.47
N THR A 71 -4.84 5.83 11.45
CA THR A 71 -3.52 6.48 11.37
C THR A 71 -3.63 7.98 11.13
N THR A 72 -2.91 8.73 11.97
CA THR A 72 -2.76 10.18 11.91
C THR A 72 -1.32 10.60 11.58
N THR A 73 -0.40 9.65 11.44
CA THR A 73 1.03 9.91 11.18
C THR A 73 1.55 9.05 10.03
N LEU A 74 2.53 9.57 9.30
CA LEU A 74 3.21 8.88 8.21
C LEU A 74 4.65 8.57 8.61
N GLN A 75 5.08 7.34 8.41
CA GLN A 75 6.43 6.91 8.74
C GLN A 75 7.36 6.92 7.53
N GLU A 76 6.84 6.60 6.34
CA GLU A 76 7.61 6.57 5.10
C GLU A 76 6.90 7.30 3.96
N TYR A 77 7.66 8.06 3.18
CA TYR A 77 7.22 8.83 2.02
C TYR A 77 8.24 8.63 0.90
N GLN A 78 7.74 8.33 -0.29
CA GLN A 78 8.57 8.27 -1.50
C GLN A 78 7.80 8.92 -2.66
N SER A 79 8.49 9.76 -3.43
CA SER A 79 7.95 10.37 -4.65
C SER A 79 8.90 10.18 -5.83
N ASP A 80 8.38 9.73 -6.97
CA ASP A 80 9.12 9.62 -8.22
C ASP A 80 8.38 10.37 -9.34
N SER A 81 9.09 11.08 -10.21
CA SER A 81 8.52 11.59 -11.46
C SER A 81 8.67 10.55 -12.55
N LYS A 82 7.58 10.17 -13.23
CA LYS A 82 7.61 9.22 -14.34
C LYS A 82 6.84 9.74 -15.53
N GLU A 83 7.38 9.51 -16.71
CA GLU A 83 6.66 9.71 -17.96
C GLU A 83 5.55 8.68 -18.11
N ARG A 84 4.35 9.12 -18.50
CA ARG A 84 3.20 8.27 -18.81
C ARG A 84 2.42 8.84 -19.98
N LEU A 85 1.87 7.93 -20.78
CA LEU A 85 0.81 8.23 -21.72
C LEU A 85 -0.48 8.50 -20.94
N VAL A 86 -1.02 9.70 -21.11
CA VAL A 86 -2.33 10.14 -20.61
C VAL A 86 -3.19 10.49 -21.80
N GLU A 87 -4.46 10.12 -21.72
CA GLU A 87 -5.46 10.48 -22.71
C GLU A 87 -5.93 11.91 -22.45
N GLU A 88 -5.61 12.82 -23.37
CA GLU A 88 -6.08 14.20 -23.38
C GLU A 88 -6.70 14.48 -24.76
N HIS A 89 -7.92 15.01 -24.80
CA HIS A 89 -8.65 15.32 -26.03
C HIS A 89 -8.65 14.18 -27.08
N ASN A 90 -8.91 12.94 -26.65
CA ASN A 90 -8.93 11.76 -27.52
C ASN A 90 -7.56 11.41 -28.16
N GLN A 91 -6.46 11.98 -27.66
CA GLN A 91 -5.09 11.69 -28.07
C GLN A 91 -4.26 11.20 -26.87
N GLN A 92 -3.32 10.30 -27.12
CA GLN A 92 -2.34 9.91 -26.09
C GLN A 92 -1.16 10.88 -26.10
N VAL A 93 -1.04 11.66 -25.03
CA VAL A 93 0.05 12.60 -24.84
C VAL A 93 0.97 12.06 -23.76
N SER A 94 2.28 12.13 -24.00
CA SER A 94 3.27 11.79 -22.99
C SER A 94 3.43 12.92 -21.98
N LYS A 95 3.19 12.64 -20.70
CA LYS A 95 3.26 13.62 -19.62
C LYS A 95 4.05 13.08 -18.45
N ILE A 96 4.85 13.95 -17.85
CA ILE A 96 5.53 13.64 -16.59
C ILE A 96 4.49 13.73 -15.45
N VAL A 97 4.28 12.61 -14.76
CA VAL A 97 3.38 12.52 -13.61
C VAL A 97 4.14 12.13 -12.36
N THR A 98 3.86 12.82 -11.26
CA THR A 98 4.41 12.47 -9.94
C THR A 98 3.68 11.26 -9.38
N ILE A 99 4.43 10.24 -8.98
CA ILE A 99 3.92 9.06 -8.28
C ILE A 99 4.37 9.14 -6.84
N ILE A 100 3.41 9.12 -5.91
CA ILE A 100 3.67 9.21 -4.48
C ILE A 100 3.28 7.90 -3.81
N TYR A 101 4.14 7.41 -2.92
CA TYR A 101 3.90 6.29 -2.03
C TYR A 101 3.93 6.76 -0.59
N PHE A 102 2.90 6.39 0.16
CA PHE A 102 2.76 6.61 1.60
C PHE A 102 2.89 5.25 2.29
N GLY A 103 3.87 5.12 3.18
CA GLY A 103 4.10 3.93 4.00
C GLY A 103 3.66 4.16 5.44
N PHE A 104 2.61 3.45 5.84
CA PHE A 104 2.13 3.40 7.21
C PHE A 104 2.65 2.13 7.88
N ILE A 105 3.46 2.29 8.93
CA ILE A 105 4.07 1.18 9.66
C ILE A 105 3.21 0.87 10.88
N ALA A 106 2.94 -0.41 11.09
CA ALA A 106 2.24 -0.90 12.27
C ALA A 106 2.98 -2.10 12.87
N ILE A 107 2.86 -2.24 14.18
CA ILE A 107 3.39 -3.37 14.94
C ILE A 107 2.20 -3.99 15.67
N LEU A 108 1.99 -5.30 15.49
CA LEU A 108 0.95 -6.07 16.16
C LEU A 108 1.57 -7.35 16.69
N ASP A 109 1.46 -7.62 17.99
CA ASP A 109 1.99 -8.82 18.65
C ASP A 109 3.47 -9.08 18.33
N GLY A 110 4.29 -8.01 18.33
CA GLY A 110 5.71 -8.06 17.96
C GLY A 110 5.98 -8.16 16.45
N TRP A 111 4.94 -8.30 15.62
CA TRP A 111 5.08 -8.39 14.18
C TRP A 111 4.91 -7.04 13.48
N LYS A 112 5.97 -6.61 12.79
CA LYS A 112 6.00 -5.35 12.02
C LYS A 112 5.56 -5.55 10.58
N PHE A 113 4.60 -4.75 10.14
CA PHE A 113 4.15 -4.70 8.74
C PHE A 113 3.96 -3.27 8.26
N LYS A 114 4.01 -3.10 6.94
CA LYS A 114 3.83 -1.80 6.27
C LYS A 114 2.66 -1.82 5.32
N VAL A 115 1.74 -0.87 5.49
CA VAL A 115 0.63 -0.60 4.56
C VAL A 115 1.08 0.47 3.58
N ILE A 116 0.92 0.20 2.28
CA ILE A 116 1.31 1.14 1.23
C ILE A 116 0.07 1.70 0.55
N VAL A 117 -0.01 3.03 0.50
CA VAL A 117 -0.98 3.77 -0.31
C VAL A 117 -0.22 4.47 -1.44
N LYS A 118 -0.79 4.45 -2.64
CA LYS A 118 -0.20 5.05 -3.84
C LYS A 118 -1.11 6.15 -4.37
N LYS A 119 -0.53 7.27 -4.80
CA LYS A 119 -1.20 8.35 -5.52
C LYS A 119 -0.45 8.63 -6.83
N ILE A 120 -1.17 8.90 -7.91
CA ILE A 120 -0.59 9.20 -9.23
C ILE A 120 -1.14 10.56 -9.66
N GLY A 121 -0.25 11.52 -9.87
CA GLY A 121 -0.58 12.91 -10.19
C GLY A 121 -1.63 13.47 -9.23
N ASN A 122 -2.67 14.09 -9.80
CA ASN A 122 -3.81 14.65 -9.06
C ASN A 122 -4.91 13.62 -8.74
N GLY A 123 -4.71 12.34 -9.06
CA GLY A 123 -5.69 11.29 -8.81
C GLY A 123 -5.89 10.98 -7.33
N HIS A 124 -6.93 10.19 -7.03
CA HIS A 124 -7.21 9.75 -5.67
C HIS A 124 -6.20 8.69 -5.17
N PRO A 125 -5.81 8.73 -3.88
CA PRO A 125 -4.96 7.71 -3.31
C PRO A 125 -5.69 6.37 -3.27
N PHE A 126 -4.96 5.29 -3.54
CA PHE A 126 -5.48 3.94 -3.52
C PHE A 126 -4.54 2.99 -2.79
N PHE A 127 -5.13 1.97 -2.18
CA PHE A 127 -4.37 0.90 -1.53
C PHE A 127 -3.51 0.19 -2.57
N TRP A 128 -2.20 0.12 -2.30
CA TRP A 128 -1.24 -0.52 -3.18
C TRP A 128 -0.90 -1.92 -2.73
N SER A 129 -0.49 -2.10 -1.47
CA SER A 129 -0.15 -3.42 -0.92
C SER A 129 0.03 -3.36 0.59
N VAL A 130 0.24 -4.52 1.19
CA VAL A 130 0.79 -4.68 2.55
C VAL A 130 2.07 -5.50 2.46
N ILE A 131 3.10 -5.11 3.21
CA ILE A 131 4.38 -5.81 3.28
C ILE A 131 4.54 -6.41 4.69
N PRO A 132 4.48 -7.75 4.83
CA PRO A 132 4.81 -8.43 6.08
C PRO A 132 6.32 -8.34 6.37
N ASN A 133 6.70 -8.51 7.63
CA ASN A 133 8.11 -8.54 8.06
C ASN A 133 8.91 -7.31 7.63
N TRP A 134 8.28 -6.12 7.69
CA TRP A 134 8.94 -4.90 7.25
C TRP A 134 10.10 -4.55 8.19
N ARG A 135 11.33 -4.53 7.65
CA ARG A 135 12.51 -4.01 8.35
C ARG A 135 12.75 -2.58 7.87
N THR A 136 12.73 -1.63 8.78
CA THR A 136 13.05 -0.22 8.45
C THR A 136 14.54 -0.11 8.18
N ARG A 137 14.91 0.38 6.99
CA ARG A 137 16.30 0.72 6.69
C ARG A 137 16.62 2.10 7.28
N ALA A 138 17.82 2.28 7.82
CA ALA A 138 18.22 3.52 8.50
C ALA A 138 18.06 4.78 7.61
N LYS A 139 18.22 4.65 6.28
CA LYS A 139 18.10 5.75 5.30
C LYS A 139 16.66 6.13 4.93
N GLU A 140 15.65 5.33 5.28
CA GLU A 140 14.25 5.55 4.89
C GLU A 140 13.44 6.28 5.98
N LYS A 141 14.10 6.73 7.05
CA LYS A 141 13.47 7.41 8.18
C LYS A 141 13.35 8.91 7.90
N LEU A 142 12.12 9.43 7.84
CA LEU A 142 11.85 10.85 7.58
C LEU A 142 12.07 11.78 8.78
N PHE A 143 12.12 11.26 10.01
CA PHE A 143 12.14 12.07 11.22
C PHE A 143 13.14 11.53 12.23
N HIS A 144 14.38 12.03 12.18
CA HIS A 144 15.27 12.01 13.34
C HIS A 144 15.97 13.37 13.46
N LYS A 145 15.44 14.21 14.35
CA LYS A 145 16.24 15.02 15.27
C LYS A 145 15.81 14.56 16.66
N GLY A 146 16.73 13.93 17.39
CA GLY A 146 16.45 13.36 18.70
C GLY A 146 17.39 12.19 19.01
N ASN A 147 18.21 12.32 20.05
CA ASN A 147 18.95 11.23 20.67
C ASN A 147 18.01 10.50 21.64
N MET A 148 17.77 9.19 21.44
CA MET A 148 16.83 8.43 22.28
C MET A 148 17.28 8.28 23.74
N GLU A 149 18.55 8.57 24.04
CA GLU A 149 19.10 8.55 25.39
C GLU A 149 19.12 9.93 26.05
N GLU A 150 19.22 11.01 25.25
CA GLU A 150 19.40 12.38 25.76
C GLU A 150 18.16 13.30 25.55
N ASP A 151 17.20 12.91 24.70
CA ASP A 151 15.93 13.61 24.42
C ASP A 151 14.70 12.78 24.80
#